data_AF-A0A4Q3WSM6-F1
#
_entry.id   AF-A0A4Q3WSM6-F1
#
_cell.length_a   1.000
_cell.length_b   1.000
_cell.length_c   1.000
_cell.angle_alpha   90.00
_cell.angle_beta   90.00
_cell.angle_gamma   90.00
#
_symmetry.space_group_name_H-M   'P 1'
#
loop_
_entity.id
_entity.type
_entity.pdbx_description
1 polymer ?
#
loop_
_entity_poly.entity_id
_entity_poly.type
_entity_poly.pdbx_seq_one_letter_code
_entity_poly.pdbx_strand_id
1 'polypeptide(L)'
;MTITNCFVSGFDEGTMLDGTRRVRDDSPTGRIKCGTESNGGFKNITISNCVFDHCRGLALETVDGGMLEDVTISNITMREINNAPIFLRLGSRMRGPKGTPVGELRRVNISNVVIYYSARTAGVIISGIPGHPIKDVNLSNIQIWFKGGGKKEQAAITPPELENGYPEPEFFGVMPAYGFFLRHVKGITLDNIQLHTLTGDARPPFSLVDVDGAEFFRIKAQRGMGVPVFDVEKSANLTLRMVDGVKDRQRKGSVQGRF
;
A
#
# COMPACT_ATOMS: atom_id res chain seq x y z
N MET A 1 5.32 -10.13 -18.72
CA MET A 1 5.62 -11.19 -17.73
C MET A 1 4.33 -11.59 -17.03
N THR A 2 4.15 -12.88 -16.69
CA THR A 2 2.96 -13.36 -16.00
C THR A 2 3.34 -14.21 -14.80
N ILE A 3 2.72 -13.97 -13.64
CA ILE A 3 2.80 -14.81 -12.44
C ILE A 3 1.37 -15.23 -12.10
N THR A 4 1.07 -16.52 -12.17
CA THR A 4 -0.30 -17.01 -11.98
C THR A 4 -0.36 -18.34 -11.26
N ASN A 5 -1.42 -18.54 -10.47
CA ASN A 5 -1.69 -19.78 -9.75
C ASN A 5 -0.55 -20.18 -8.80
N CYS A 6 0.10 -19.18 -8.18
CA CYS A 6 1.22 -19.40 -7.27
C CYS A 6 0.76 -19.40 -5.81
N PHE A 7 1.46 -20.19 -4.99
CA PHE A 7 1.40 -20.08 -3.53
C PHE A 7 2.71 -19.45 -3.04
N VAL A 8 2.59 -18.34 -2.31
CA VAL A 8 3.72 -17.55 -1.80
C VAL A 8 3.71 -17.65 -0.29
N SER A 9 4.80 -18.10 0.29
CA SER A 9 4.91 -18.23 1.74
C SER A 9 6.24 -17.78 2.30
N GLY A 10 6.23 -17.47 3.58
CA GLY A 10 7.44 -17.25 4.38
C GLY A 10 7.72 -18.34 5.41
N PHE A 11 7.15 -19.55 5.23
CA PHE A 11 7.48 -20.70 6.07
C PHE A 11 8.92 -21.12 5.91
N ASP A 12 9.45 -21.80 6.93
CA ASP A 12 10.79 -22.38 6.90
C ASP A 12 10.94 -23.33 5.70
N GLU A 13 12.13 -23.33 5.10
CA GLU A 13 12.46 -24.18 3.96
C GLU A 13 12.12 -25.66 4.23
N GLY A 14 11.53 -26.33 3.23
CA GLY A 14 11.10 -27.72 3.32
C GLY A 14 9.75 -27.95 4.02
N THR A 15 9.32 -27.03 4.90
CA THR A 15 8.13 -27.27 5.75
C THR A 15 6.79 -27.10 5.02
N MET A 16 6.83 -26.46 3.85
CA MET A 16 5.70 -26.48 2.92
C MET A 16 5.50 -27.86 2.29
N LEU A 17 6.59 -28.57 1.97
CA LEU A 17 6.55 -29.87 1.31
C LEU A 17 6.16 -30.99 2.28
N ASP A 18 6.64 -30.93 3.51
CA ASP A 18 6.29 -31.91 4.55
C ASP A 18 4.95 -31.62 5.26
N GLY A 19 4.30 -30.49 4.94
CA GLY A 19 3.01 -30.08 5.47
C GLY A 19 3.03 -29.46 6.88
N THR A 20 4.20 -29.32 7.51
CA THR A 20 4.31 -28.79 8.88
C THR A 20 4.22 -27.26 8.96
N ARG A 21 4.54 -26.54 7.87
CA ARG A 21 4.44 -25.07 7.73
C ARG A 21 5.00 -24.30 8.92
N ARG A 22 6.21 -24.68 9.36
CA ARG A 22 6.83 -24.08 10.55
C ARG A 22 7.27 -22.65 10.26
N VAL A 23 7.26 -21.85 11.31
CA VAL A 23 7.71 -20.45 11.32
C VAL A 23 8.68 -20.29 12.49
N ARG A 24 9.98 -20.24 12.21
CA ARG A 24 10.99 -19.90 13.23
C ARG A 24 11.43 -18.44 13.18
N ASP A 25 11.38 -17.83 11.99
CA ASP A 25 11.68 -16.41 11.78
C ASP A 25 10.42 -15.57 11.99
N ASP A 26 10.51 -14.52 12.80
CA ASP A 26 9.42 -13.56 13.02
C ASP A 26 9.32 -12.51 11.89
N SER A 27 10.28 -12.54 10.95
CA SER A 27 10.42 -11.59 9.85
C SER A 27 10.52 -12.26 8.46
N PRO A 28 9.62 -13.19 8.08
CA PRO A 28 9.66 -13.88 6.78
C PRO A 28 9.80 -12.91 5.62
N THR A 29 10.55 -13.29 4.57
CA THR A 29 10.86 -12.42 3.42
C THR A 29 10.06 -12.74 2.15
N GLY A 30 9.23 -13.80 2.17
CA GLY A 30 8.42 -14.22 1.01
C GLY A 30 7.54 -13.09 0.47
N ARG A 31 7.57 -12.84 -0.84
CA ARG A 31 6.88 -11.72 -1.50
C ARG A 31 6.84 -11.91 -3.01
N ILE A 32 5.82 -11.38 -3.68
CA ILE A 32 5.93 -11.06 -5.12
C ILE A 32 6.37 -9.60 -5.23
N LYS A 33 7.56 -9.38 -5.81
CA LYS A 33 8.26 -8.09 -5.76
C LYS A 33 8.81 -7.68 -7.13
N CYS A 34 8.65 -6.42 -7.48
CA CYS A 34 9.47 -5.72 -8.47
C CYS A 34 10.48 -4.84 -7.70
N GLY A 35 11.78 -5.02 -7.93
CA GLY A 35 12.86 -4.32 -7.23
C GLY A 35 13.76 -5.25 -6.39
N THR A 36 14.64 -4.75 -5.51
CA THR A 36 14.88 -3.31 -5.28
C THR A 36 15.72 -2.68 -6.37
N GLU A 37 16.58 -3.44 -7.04
CA GLU A 37 17.33 -2.96 -8.20
C GLU A 37 16.36 -2.80 -9.37
N SER A 38 16.26 -1.59 -9.91
CA SER A 38 15.18 -1.24 -10.84
C SER A 38 15.64 -0.52 -12.10
N ASN A 39 16.94 -0.57 -12.43
CA ASN A 39 17.48 0.18 -13.59
C ASN A 39 16.84 -0.25 -14.91
N GLY A 40 16.53 -1.55 -15.07
CA GLY A 40 15.91 -2.09 -16.28
C GLY A 40 14.40 -1.84 -16.41
N GLY A 41 13.76 -1.38 -15.33
CA GLY A 41 12.30 -1.21 -15.26
C GLY A 41 11.51 -2.51 -15.27
N PHE A 42 10.19 -2.37 -15.15
CA PHE A 42 9.21 -3.43 -15.00
C PHE A 42 7.97 -3.03 -15.80
N LYS A 43 7.73 -3.68 -16.94
CA LYS A 43 6.64 -3.32 -17.86
C LYS A 43 5.80 -4.52 -18.24
N ASN A 44 4.51 -4.29 -18.41
CA ASN A 44 3.56 -5.28 -18.93
C ASN A 44 3.56 -6.57 -18.08
N ILE A 45 3.13 -6.43 -16.83
CA ILE A 45 3.14 -7.48 -15.81
C ILE A 45 1.72 -7.84 -15.41
N THR A 46 1.40 -9.13 -15.45
CA THR A 46 0.15 -9.67 -14.90
C THR A 46 0.44 -10.60 -13.73
N ILE A 47 -0.19 -10.35 -12.58
CA ILE A 47 -0.17 -11.22 -11.40
C ILE A 47 -1.61 -11.63 -11.11
N SER A 48 -1.92 -12.93 -11.11
CA SER A 48 -3.30 -13.39 -10.91
C SER A 48 -3.40 -14.68 -10.12
N ASN A 49 -4.52 -14.85 -9.41
CA ASN A 49 -4.87 -16.13 -8.76
C ASN A 49 -3.76 -16.65 -7.82
N CYS A 50 -3.11 -15.74 -7.08
CA CYS A 50 -2.04 -16.10 -6.16
C CYS A 50 -2.52 -16.06 -4.71
N VAL A 51 -2.02 -16.99 -3.90
CA VAL A 51 -2.29 -17.08 -2.46
C VAL A 51 -1.02 -16.73 -1.69
N PHE A 52 -1.15 -15.89 -0.68
CA PHE A 52 -0.06 -15.48 0.20
C PHE A 52 -0.35 -15.96 1.63
N ASP A 53 0.63 -16.60 2.26
CA ASP A 53 0.51 -17.10 3.63
C ASP A 53 1.78 -16.83 4.44
N HIS A 54 1.65 -16.19 5.59
CA HIS A 54 2.75 -15.88 6.49
C HIS A 54 3.96 -15.22 5.78
N CYS A 55 3.77 -14.03 5.19
CA CYS A 55 4.79 -13.39 4.34
C CYS A 55 4.61 -11.86 4.22
N ARG A 56 5.36 -11.20 3.32
CA ARG A 56 5.39 -9.73 3.16
C ARG A 56 4.50 -9.15 2.04
N GLY A 57 3.61 -9.96 1.46
CA GLY A 57 2.58 -9.49 0.51
C GLY A 57 3.11 -9.09 -0.88
N LEU A 58 2.72 -7.91 -1.36
CA LEU A 58 3.11 -7.34 -2.66
C LEU A 58 4.02 -6.13 -2.50
N ALA A 59 5.08 -6.04 -3.31
CA ALA A 59 5.82 -4.79 -3.46
C ALA A 59 6.14 -4.44 -4.91
N LEU A 60 5.76 -3.23 -5.31
CA LEU A 60 6.11 -2.65 -6.61
C LEU A 60 7.01 -1.45 -6.35
N GLU A 61 8.30 -1.63 -6.57
CA GLU A 61 9.32 -0.65 -6.20
C GLU A 61 10.15 -0.26 -7.42
N THR A 62 10.27 1.03 -7.68
CA THR A 62 11.30 1.56 -8.56
C THR A 62 12.02 2.72 -7.89
N VAL A 63 13.33 2.56 -7.70
CA VAL A 63 14.17 3.51 -6.96
C VAL A 63 15.49 3.83 -7.64
N ASP A 64 15.83 3.13 -8.73
CA ASP A 64 17.06 3.30 -9.48
C ASP A 64 16.80 3.85 -10.90
N GLY A 65 15.69 4.59 -11.11
CA GLY A 65 15.44 5.33 -12.36
C GLY A 65 14.63 4.60 -13.45
N GLY A 66 14.35 3.31 -13.29
CA GLY A 66 13.56 2.57 -14.28
C GLY A 66 12.06 2.85 -14.22
N MET A 67 11.39 2.56 -15.33
CA MET A 67 9.93 2.66 -15.45
C MET A 67 9.26 1.42 -14.83
N LEU A 68 8.31 1.62 -13.92
CA LEU A 68 7.41 0.58 -13.41
C LEU A 68 5.99 0.91 -13.88
N GLU A 69 5.53 0.26 -14.94
CA GLU A 69 4.27 0.62 -15.59
C GLU A 69 3.54 -0.57 -16.20
N ASP A 70 2.23 -0.41 -16.40
CA ASP A 70 1.36 -1.41 -17.03
C ASP A 70 1.33 -2.73 -16.24
N VAL A 71 0.87 -2.63 -14.99
CA VAL A 71 0.78 -3.76 -14.05
C VAL A 71 -0.68 -4.03 -13.71
N THR A 72 -1.11 -5.28 -13.87
CA THR A 72 -2.43 -5.75 -13.46
C THR A 72 -2.29 -6.87 -12.44
N ILE A 73 -2.89 -6.69 -11.26
CA ILE A 73 -2.91 -7.66 -10.16
C ILE A 73 -4.36 -7.98 -9.83
N SER A 74 -4.76 -9.25 -9.87
CA SER A 74 -6.15 -9.63 -9.60
C SER A 74 -6.31 -10.98 -8.91
N ASN A 75 -7.42 -11.15 -8.19
CA ASN A 75 -7.82 -12.41 -7.55
C ASN A 75 -6.75 -12.93 -6.59
N ILE A 76 -6.50 -12.15 -5.53
CA ILE A 76 -5.44 -12.43 -4.56
C ILE A 76 -6.06 -12.68 -3.18
N THR A 77 -5.60 -13.72 -2.50
CA THR A 77 -5.92 -13.94 -1.08
C THR A 77 -4.65 -13.93 -0.25
N MET A 78 -4.65 -13.21 0.85
CA MET A 78 -3.51 -13.11 1.75
C MET A 78 -3.91 -13.41 3.20
N ARG A 79 -3.06 -14.14 3.92
CA ARG A 79 -3.22 -14.43 5.33
C ARG A 79 -1.90 -14.24 6.08
N GLU A 80 -1.98 -13.66 7.27
CA GLU A 80 -0.83 -13.39 8.14
C GLU A 80 0.29 -12.58 7.47
N ILE A 81 -0.06 -11.41 6.94
CA ILE A 81 0.94 -10.52 6.35
C ILE A 81 1.65 -9.74 7.47
N ASN A 82 2.97 -9.92 7.58
CA ASN A 82 3.79 -9.36 8.67
C ASN A 82 4.29 -7.93 8.41
N ASN A 83 4.07 -7.42 7.20
CA ASN A 83 4.47 -6.10 6.75
C ASN A 83 3.32 -5.38 6.01
N ALA A 84 3.58 -4.33 5.22
CA ALA A 84 2.59 -3.73 4.33
C ALA A 84 2.11 -4.77 3.29
N PRO A 85 0.81 -5.12 3.24
CA PRO A 85 0.31 -6.14 2.34
C PRO A 85 0.36 -5.70 0.87
N ILE A 86 0.28 -4.39 0.63
CA ILE A 86 0.45 -3.75 -0.66
C ILE A 86 1.39 -2.57 -0.45
N PHE A 87 2.55 -2.61 -1.10
CA PHE A 87 3.55 -1.56 -1.05
C PHE A 87 3.91 -1.06 -2.45
N LEU A 88 3.66 0.23 -2.71
CA LEU A 88 4.08 0.90 -3.94
C LEU A 88 5.06 1.99 -3.57
N ARG A 89 6.29 1.90 -4.10
CA ARG A 89 7.36 2.84 -3.80
C ARG A 89 8.04 3.34 -5.08
N LEU A 90 7.96 4.64 -5.29
CA LEU A 90 8.85 5.36 -6.19
C LEU A 90 9.89 6.11 -5.33
N GLY A 91 11.17 6.01 -5.67
CA GLY A 91 12.28 6.66 -4.97
C GLY A 91 13.45 6.99 -5.88
N SER A 92 14.53 7.49 -5.29
CA SER A 92 15.71 8.03 -5.97
C SER A 92 17.02 7.54 -5.32
N ARG A 93 17.11 6.25 -5.02
CA ARG A 93 18.38 5.62 -4.60
C ARG A 93 19.43 5.69 -5.72
N MET A 94 19.01 5.70 -6.98
CA MET A 94 19.81 6.04 -8.17
C MET A 94 21.16 5.29 -8.28
N ARG A 95 21.16 3.97 -8.12
CA ARG A 95 22.38 3.15 -8.31
C ARG A 95 22.79 2.93 -9.78
N GLY A 96 22.01 3.45 -10.73
CA GLY A 96 22.30 3.40 -12.15
C GLY A 96 23.42 4.37 -12.58
N PRO A 97 23.72 4.44 -13.89
CA PRO A 97 24.69 5.39 -14.43
C PRO A 97 24.39 6.83 -14.00
N LYS A 98 25.44 7.63 -13.80
CA LYS A 98 25.32 9.05 -13.43
C LYS A 98 24.47 9.79 -14.46
N GLY A 99 23.52 10.60 -13.98
CA GLY A 99 22.60 11.38 -14.83
C GLY A 99 21.33 10.63 -15.25
N THR A 100 21.15 9.38 -14.82
CA THR A 100 19.85 8.69 -14.95
C THR A 100 18.76 9.53 -14.26
N PRO A 101 17.64 9.83 -14.93
CA PRO A 101 16.53 10.54 -14.29
C PRO A 101 15.78 9.63 -13.31
N VAL A 102 15.04 10.21 -12.36
CA VAL A 102 14.12 9.46 -11.51
C VAL A 102 13.08 8.75 -12.40
N GLY A 103 12.74 7.52 -12.02
CA GLY A 103 11.80 6.69 -12.76
C GLY A 103 10.35 7.15 -12.63
N GLU A 104 9.44 6.36 -13.18
CA GLU A 104 7.99 6.55 -13.01
C GLU A 104 7.36 5.26 -12.50
N LEU A 105 6.34 5.40 -11.64
CA LEU A 105 5.48 4.30 -11.21
C LEU A 105 4.04 4.69 -11.58
N ARG A 106 3.44 4.00 -12.55
CA ARG A 106 2.12 4.38 -13.06
C ARG A 106 1.30 3.26 -13.70
N ARG A 107 0.00 3.48 -13.88
CA ARG A 107 -0.93 2.55 -14.56
C ARG A 107 -0.90 1.17 -13.90
N VAL A 108 -1.23 1.15 -12.61
CA VAL A 108 -1.30 -0.08 -11.80
C VAL A 108 -2.75 -0.33 -11.42
N ASN A 109 -3.26 -1.51 -11.78
CA ASN A 109 -4.61 -1.95 -11.40
C ASN A 109 -4.50 -3.13 -10.41
N ILE A 110 -5.09 -2.99 -9.22
CA ILE A 110 -5.17 -4.04 -8.21
C ILE A 110 -6.64 -4.29 -7.89
N SER A 111 -7.12 -5.52 -8.08
CA SER A 111 -8.54 -5.83 -7.91
C SER A 111 -8.82 -7.20 -7.28
N ASN A 112 -9.98 -7.33 -6.63
CA ASN A 112 -10.46 -8.60 -6.05
C ASN A 112 -9.45 -9.19 -5.08
N VAL A 113 -9.21 -8.47 -3.97
CA VAL A 113 -8.19 -8.83 -2.97
C VAL A 113 -8.83 -9.03 -1.60
N VAL A 114 -8.53 -10.16 -0.96
CA VAL A 114 -8.97 -10.43 0.42
C VAL A 114 -7.74 -10.67 1.29
N ILE A 115 -7.56 -9.88 2.34
CA ILE A 115 -6.41 -9.94 3.24
C ILE A 115 -6.90 -10.13 4.67
N TYR A 116 -6.44 -11.17 5.36
CA TYR A 116 -6.76 -11.40 6.77
C TYR A 116 -5.50 -11.41 7.65
N TYR A 117 -5.59 -10.81 8.84
CA TYR A 117 -4.51 -10.76 9.82
C TYR A 117 -3.26 -9.97 9.35
N SER A 118 -3.48 -8.82 8.72
CA SER A 118 -2.41 -7.92 8.25
C SER A 118 -1.72 -7.18 9.40
N ALA A 119 -0.47 -6.77 9.17
CA ALA A 119 0.41 -6.12 10.14
C ALA A 119 -0.23 -4.95 10.90
N ARG A 120 0.21 -4.76 12.15
CA ARG A 120 -0.24 -3.65 13.01
C ARG A 120 0.41 -2.32 12.61
N THR A 121 1.70 -2.36 12.29
CA THR A 121 2.55 -1.18 12.13
C THR A 121 2.37 -0.52 10.77
N ALA A 122 2.03 -1.30 9.74
CA ALA A 122 1.87 -0.84 8.37
C ALA A 122 0.51 -1.29 7.79
N GLY A 123 -0.24 -0.33 7.25
CA GLY A 123 -1.35 -0.59 6.34
C GLY A 123 -0.85 -0.80 4.90
N VAL A 124 -1.69 -0.48 3.92
CA VAL A 124 -1.26 -0.26 2.54
C VAL A 124 -0.46 1.04 2.47
N ILE A 125 0.70 1.00 1.80
CA ILE A 125 1.58 2.16 1.65
C ILE A 125 1.80 2.42 0.16
N ILE A 126 1.46 3.63 -0.28
CA ILE A 126 1.70 4.11 -1.64
C ILE A 126 2.42 5.44 -1.51
N SER A 127 3.74 5.44 -1.71
CA SER A 127 4.58 6.61 -1.49
C SER A 127 5.49 6.90 -2.69
N GLY A 128 5.21 8.00 -3.39
CA GLY A 128 6.17 8.65 -4.26
C GLY A 128 7.20 9.45 -3.46
N ILE A 129 7.88 10.37 -4.15
CA ILE A 129 8.79 11.38 -3.57
C ILE A 129 8.40 12.77 -4.09
N PRO A 130 8.85 13.86 -3.44
CA PRO A 130 8.60 15.22 -3.91
C PRO A 130 8.95 15.39 -5.40
N GLY A 131 8.04 16.01 -6.17
CA GLY A 131 8.21 16.24 -7.61
C GLY A 131 7.99 15.01 -8.50
N HIS A 132 7.93 13.80 -7.95
CA HIS A 132 7.73 12.55 -8.68
C HIS A 132 6.58 11.75 -8.06
N PRO A 133 5.32 12.13 -8.31
CA PRO A 133 4.18 11.41 -7.77
C PRO A 133 4.01 10.06 -8.47
N ILE A 134 3.50 9.08 -7.73
CA ILE A 134 2.94 7.84 -8.30
C ILE A 134 1.63 8.19 -9.01
N LYS A 135 1.42 7.71 -10.24
CA LYS A 135 0.28 8.12 -11.09
C LYS A 135 -0.66 6.96 -11.45
N ASP A 136 -1.94 7.26 -11.66
CA ASP A 136 -2.89 6.35 -12.32
C ASP A 136 -2.94 4.95 -11.67
N VAL A 137 -3.23 4.91 -10.37
CA VAL A 137 -3.39 3.66 -9.61
C VAL A 137 -4.86 3.42 -9.33
N ASN A 138 -5.36 2.23 -9.64
CA ASN A 138 -6.73 1.84 -9.34
C ASN A 138 -6.74 0.63 -8.41
N LEU A 139 -7.47 0.76 -7.30
CA LEU A 139 -7.73 -0.31 -6.34
C LEU A 139 -9.23 -0.57 -6.26
N SER A 140 -9.66 -1.80 -6.51
CA SER A 140 -11.08 -2.14 -6.47
C SER A 140 -11.41 -3.48 -5.83
N ASN A 141 -12.57 -3.56 -5.17
CA ASN A 141 -13.08 -4.80 -4.55
C ASN A 141 -12.05 -5.42 -3.58
N ILE A 142 -11.63 -4.64 -2.56
CA ILE A 142 -10.61 -5.05 -1.60
C ILE A 142 -11.21 -5.11 -0.19
N GLN A 143 -10.95 -6.21 0.51
CA GLN A 143 -11.34 -6.40 1.92
C GLN A 143 -10.10 -6.72 2.76
N ILE A 144 -9.87 -5.97 3.84
CA ILE A 144 -8.69 -6.14 4.70
C ILE A 144 -9.09 -6.18 6.16
N TRP A 145 -8.65 -7.23 6.86
CA TRP A 145 -8.69 -7.33 8.33
C TRP A 145 -7.29 -7.11 8.90
N PHE A 146 -7.08 -5.94 9.48
CA PHE A 146 -5.84 -5.59 10.18
C PHE A 146 -5.87 -6.13 11.61
N LYS A 147 -4.69 -6.46 12.15
CA LYS A 147 -4.53 -6.78 13.58
C LYS A 147 -5.07 -5.63 14.47
N GLY A 148 -4.87 -4.38 14.04
CA GLY A 148 -5.28 -3.18 14.77
C GLY A 148 -4.45 -2.94 16.04
N GLY A 149 -4.96 -2.12 16.96
CA GLY A 149 -4.27 -1.75 18.20
C GLY A 149 -3.31 -0.56 18.08
N GLY A 150 -3.42 0.23 17.01
CA GLY A 150 -2.73 1.51 16.91
C GLY A 150 -3.25 2.54 17.93
N LYS A 151 -2.34 3.36 18.43
CA LYS A 151 -2.61 4.40 19.44
C LYS A 151 -2.87 5.75 18.81
N LYS A 152 -3.55 6.65 19.55
CA LYS A 152 -3.92 7.99 19.07
C LYS A 152 -2.70 8.83 18.69
N GLU A 153 -1.62 8.72 19.45
CA GLU A 153 -0.38 9.48 19.22
C GLU A 153 0.27 9.10 17.88
N GLN A 154 0.05 7.86 17.43
CA GLN A 154 0.60 7.37 16.17
C GLN A 154 -0.05 8.07 14.97
N ALA A 155 -1.30 8.56 15.10
CA ALA A 155 -1.97 9.34 14.05
C ALA A 155 -1.32 10.71 13.79
N ALA A 156 -0.39 11.15 14.65
CA ALA A 156 0.38 12.37 14.45
C ALA A 156 1.81 12.11 13.94
N ILE A 157 2.19 10.85 13.71
CA ILE A 157 3.51 10.51 13.15
C ILE A 157 3.60 11.04 11.72
N THR A 158 4.71 11.69 11.41
CA THR A 158 5.12 11.99 10.03
C THR A 158 6.18 10.98 9.62
N PRO A 159 5.85 9.98 8.78
CA PRO A 159 6.85 9.05 8.27
C PRO A 159 7.97 9.77 7.51
N PRO A 160 9.24 9.34 7.63
CA PRO A 160 10.34 9.95 6.89
C PRO A 160 10.17 9.78 5.36
N GLU A 161 10.73 10.69 4.57
CA GLU A 161 10.64 10.63 3.09
C GLU A 161 11.45 9.47 2.49
N LEU A 162 12.67 9.25 3.01
CA LEU A 162 13.58 8.18 2.59
C LEU A 162 13.78 8.08 1.06
N GLU A 163 13.89 9.23 0.38
CA GLU A 163 13.98 9.30 -1.09
C GLU A 163 15.12 8.43 -1.63
N ASN A 164 16.30 8.52 -1.00
CA ASN A 164 17.52 7.81 -1.41
C ASN A 164 17.76 6.51 -0.61
N GLY A 165 16.80 6.12 0.24
CA GLY A 165 16.93 4.99 1.16
C GLY A 165 16.65 3.63 0.52
N TYR A 166 16.87 2.55 1.30
CA TYR A 166 16.44 1.22 0.89
C TYR A 166 14.89 1.12 0.94
N PRO A 167 14.22 0.65 -0.12
CA PRO A 167 12.76 0.67 -0.20
C PRO A 167 12.13 -0.51 0.53
N GLU A 168 12.12 -0.49 1.85
CA GLU A 168 11.28 -1.42 2.62
C GLU A 168 10.38 -0.69 3.60
N PRO A 169 9.12 -1.14 3.78
CA PRO A 169 8.16 -0.44 4.63
C PRO A 169 8.62 -0.28 6.08
N GLU A 170 9.40 -1.23 6.60
CA GLU A 170 9.90 -1.20 7.98
C GLU A 170 10.69 0.08 8.29
N PHE A 171 11.41 0.63 7.30
CA PHE A 171 12.17 1.87 7.46
C PHE A 171 11.28 3.11 7.62
N PHE A 172 10.02 3.06 7.18
CA PHE A 172 9.06 4.16 7.40
C PHE A 172 8.49 4.15 8.83
N GLY A 173 8.71 3.08 9.59
CA GLY A 173 8.19 2.93 10.94
C GLY A 173 6.68 2.71 10.99
N VAL A 174 6.04 3.21 12.04
CA VAL A 174 4.58 3.06 12.22
C VAL A 174 3.84 4.09 11.38
N MET A 175 2.87 3.64 10.59
CA MET A 175 2.06 4.53 9.76
C MET A 175 1.02 5.29 10.57
N PRO A 176 0.74 6.57 10.22
CA PRO A 176 -0.28 7.37 10.89
C PRO A 176 -1.70 6.91 10.59
N ALA A 177 -1.91 6.17 9.51
CA ALA A 177 -3.15 5.46 9.23
C ALA A 177 -2.99 3.95 9.49
N TYR A 178 -4.05 3.29 9.94
CA TYR A 178 -4.05 1.82 10.02
C TYR A 178 -4.34 1.17 8.67
N GLY A 179 -5.06 1.86 7.78
CA GLY A 179 -5.57 1.32 6.51
C GLY A 179 -4.69 1.67 5.32
N PHE A 180 -4.72 2.91 4.87
CA PHE A 180 -3.97 3.41 3.72
C PHE A 180 -3.18 4.67 4.09
N PHE A 181 -1.88 4.65 3.81
CA PHE A 181 -1.02 5.83 3.78
C PHE A 181 -0.65 6.14 2.33
N LEU A 182 -1.12 7.29 1.84
CA LEU A 182 -0.90 7.77 0.48
C LEU A 182 -0.05 9.03 0.54
N ARG A 183 1.12 9.01 -0.12
CA ARG A 183 2.00 10.18 -0.18
C ARG A 183 2.58 10.42 -1.56
N HIS A 184 2.55 11.66 -2.04
CA HIS A 184 3.01 12.02 -3.39
C HIS A 184 2.33 11.14 -4.45
N VAL A 185 1.00 11.26 -4.57
CA VAL A 185 0.19 10.43 -5.47
C VAL A 185 -0.73 11.31 -6.30
N LYS A 186 -0.90 10.97 -7.59
CA LYS A 186 -1.78 11.69 -8.50
C LYS A 186 -2.72 10.75 -9.26
N GLY A 187 -4.02 11.04 -9.23
CA GLY A 187 -5.02 10.27 -9.98
C GLY A 187 -5.18 8.83 -9.48
N ILE A 188 -5.37 8.65 -8.16
CA ILE A 188 -5.61 7.34 -7.55
C ILE A 188 -7.11 7.12 -7.32
N THR A 189 -7.62 5.95 -7.70
CA THR A 189 -9.02 5.55 -7.47
C THR A 189 -9.09 4.39 -6.50
N LEU A 190 -9.92 4.52 -5.47
CA LEU A 190 -10.27 3.47 -4.53
C LEU A 190 -11.77 3.22 -4.61
N ASP A 191 -12.17 2.01 -4.98
CA ASP A 191 -13.58 1.67 -5.20
C ASP A 191 -13.97 0.34 -4.55
N ASN A 192 -15.03 0.32 -3.75
CA ASN A 192 -15.48 -0.86 -3.02
C ASN A 192 -14.36 -1.43 -2.12
N ILE A 193 -13.93 -0.62 -1.16
CA ILE A 193 -12.90 -0.96 -0.18
C ILE A 193 -13.53 -1.15 1.19
N GLN A 194 -13.26 -2.28 1.83
CA GLN A 194 -13.73 -2.61 3.17
C GLN A 194 -12.55 -2.84 4.11
N LEU A 195 -12.49 -2.06 5.18
CA LEU A 195 -11.41 -2.12 6.16
C LEU A 195 -11.96 -2.47 7.53
N HIS A 196 -11.35 -3.48 8.14
CA HIS A 196 -11.71 -4.03 9.43
C HIS A 196 -10.50 -4.09 10.34
N THR A 197 -10.74 -4.00 11.65
CA THR A 197 -9.70 -4.17 12.65
C THR A 197 -10.13 -5.24 13.65
N LEU A 198 -9.25 -6.21 13.93
CA LEU A 198 -9.50 -7.27 14.91
C LEU A 198 -9.44 -6.73 16.34
N THR A 199 -8.52 -5.80 16.58
CA THR A 199 -8.45 -4.96 17.78
C THR A 199 -8.77 -3.52 17.38
N GLY A 200 -9.45 -2.75 18.23
CA GLY A 200 -9.70 -1.33 17.96
C GLY A 200 -8.41 -0.56 17.64
N ASP A 201 -8.46 0.34 16.66
CA ASP A 201 -7.34 1.18 16.26
C ASP A 201 -7.75 2.66 16.36
N ALA A 202 -6.92 3.45 17.03
CA ALA A 202 -7.17 4.88 17.26
C ALA A 202 -6.63 5.77 16.14
N ARG A 203 -5.95 5.19 15.13
CA ARG A 203 -5.52 5.90 13.93
C ARG A 203 -6.67 6.00 12.92
N PRO A 204 -6.67 7.03 12.06
CA PRO A 204 -7.59 7.08 10.92
C PRO A 204 -7.38 5.90 9.95
N PRO A 205 -8.43 5.47 9.23
CA PRO A 205 -8.29 4.53 8.13
C PRO A 205 -7.43 5.07 6.97
N PHE A 206 -7.52 6.36 6.65
CA PHE A 206 -6.80 6.98 5.53
C PHE A 206 -5.97 8.17 5.99
N SER A 207 -4.71 8.22 5.54
CA SER A 207 -3.83 9.40 5.66
C SER A 207 -3.29 9.75 4.28
N LEU A 208 -3.51 11.01 3.86
CA LEU A 208 -3.18 11.54 2.54
C LEU A 208 -2.22 12.72 2.72
N VAL A 209 -1.05 12.66 2.08
CA VAL A 209 -0.04 13.71 2.14
C VAL A 209 0.42 14.03 0.72
N ASP A 210 0.17 15.25 0.23
CA ASP A 210 0.48 15.61 -1.17
C ASP A 210 -0.17 14.65 -2.18
N VAL A 211 -1.50 14.55 -2.11
CA VAL A 211 -2.31 13.73 -3.01
C VAL A 211 -3.19 14.62 -3.89
N ASP A 212 -3.11 14.46 -5.21
CA ASP A 212 -3.86 15.25 -6.18
C ASP A 212 -4.80 14.35 -7.00
N GLY A 213 -6.11 14.65 -6.99
CA GLY A 213 -7.06 13.94 -7.85
C GLY A 213 -7.42 12.55 -7.35
N ALA A 214 -7.45 12.33 -6.04
CA ALA A 214 -7.86 11.03 -5.49
C ALA A 214 -9.39 10.90 -5.41
N GLU A 215 -9.87 9.72 -5.80
CA GLU A 215 -11.30 9.40 -5.80
C GLU A 215 -11.60 8.17 -4.94
N PHE A 216 -12.59 8.31 -4.05
CA PHE A 216 -13.01 7.30 -3.10
C PHE A 216 -14.49 6.99 -3.31
N PHE A 217 -14.78 5.76 -3.70
CA PHE A 217 -16.13 5.26 -3.99
C PHE A 217 -16.42 4.05 -3.12
N ARG A 218 -17.60 4.01 -2.48
CA ARG A 218 -18.10 2.82 -1.75
C ARG A 218 -17.10 2.31 -0.70
N ILE A 219 -16.72 3.19 0.22
CA ILE A 219 -15.73 2.89 1.25
C ILE A 219 -16.45 2.56 2.56
N LYS A 220 -16.09 1.42 3.17
CA LYS A 220 -16.49 1.06 4.54
C LYS A 220 -15.23 0.84 5.36
N ALA A 221 -15.04 1.61 6.41
CA ALA A 221 -13.84 1.50 7.23
C ALA A 221 -14.19 1.54 8.72
N GLN A 222 -13.93 0.44 9.42
CA GLN A 222 -14.14 0.34 10.86
C GLN A 222 -13.28 1.37 11.60
N ARG A 223 -13.85 2.12 12.54
CA ARG A 223 -13.12 3.11 13.31
C ARG A 223 -13.73 3.30 14.69
N GLY A 224 -12.88 3.71 15.65
CA GLY A 224 -13.35 4.09 16.97
C GLY A 224 -14.21 5.37 16.93
N MET A 225 -15.04 5.55 17.95
CA MET A 225 -15.81 6.78 18.13
C MET A 225 -14.87 8.00 18.18
N GLY A 226 -15.18 9.04 17.42
CA GLY A 226 -14.38 10.28 17.36
C GLY A 226 -13.10 10.20 16.50
N VAL A 227 -12.73 9.04 15.96
CA VAL A 227 -11.63 8.92 14.99
C VAL A 227 -12.13 9.37 13.61
N PRO A 228 -11.48 10.33 12.92
CA PRO A 228 -11.88 10.75 11.57
C PRO A 228 -11.62 9.63 10.54
N VAL A 229 -12.31 9.67 9.41
CA VAL A 229 -12.08 8.69 8.32
C VAL A 229 -10.80 9.06 7.56
N PHE A 230 -10.58 10.35 7.31
CA PHE A 230 -9.43 10.88 6.60
C PHE A 230 -8.63 11.85 7.48
N ASP A 231 -7.30 11.74 7.40
CA ASP A 231 -6.36 12.79 7.77
C ASP A 231 -5.64 13.27 6.50
N VAL A 232 -5.82 14.54 6.14
CA VAL A 232 -5.41 15.08 4.84
C VAL A 232 -4.47 16.27 5.02
N GLU A 233 -3.30 16.21 4.38
CA GLU A 233 -2.29 17.26 4.33
C GLU A 233 -1.91 17.58 2.87
N LYS A 234 -1.80 18.88 2.53
CA LYS A 234 -1.28 19.39 1.24
C LYS A 234 -1.87 18.71 0.00
N SER A 235 -3.12 18.26 0.07
CA SER A 235 -3.75 17.48 -0.99
C SER A 235 -4.73 18.35 -1.77
N ALA A 236 -5.16 17.91 -2.95
CA ALA A 236 -6.08 18.65 -3.79
C ALA A 236 -7.02 17.72 -4.57
N ASN A 237 -8.13 18.29 -5.04
CA ASN A 237 -9.01 17.63 -6.02
C ASN A 237 -9.54 16.27 -5.55
N LEU A 238 -10.16 16.22 -4.36
CA LEU A 238 -10.67 14.98 -3.77
C LEU A 238 -12.15 14.75 -4.11
N THR A 239 -12.48 13.55 -4.56
CA THR A 239 -13.86 13.09 -4.78
C THR A 239 -14.20 11.98 -3.78
N LEU A 240 -15.25 12.16 -2.98
CA LEU A 240 -15.78 11.15 -2.04
C LEU A 240 -17.24 10.86 -2.37
N ARG A 241 -17.58 9.60 -2.60
CA ARG A 241 -18.95 9.13 -2.84
C ARG A 241 -19.22 7.83 -2.11
N MET A 242 -20.32 7.75 -1.37
CA MET A 242 -20.71 6.57 -0.59
C MET A 242 -19.58 6.12 0.35
N VAL A 243 -18.96 7.07 1.05
CA VAL A 243 -17.97 6.79 2.10
C VAL A 243 -18.67 6.77 3.44
N ASP A 244 -18.64 5.64 4.14
CA ASP A 244 -19.35 5.49 5.41
C ASP A 244 -18.88 6.51 6.46
N GLY A 245 -19.85 7.15 7.12
CA GLY A 245 -19.61 8.22 8.08
C GLY A 245 -19.12 9.55 7.49
N VAL A 246 -19.07 9.70 6.16
CA VAL A 246 -18.62 10.92 5.47
C VAL A 246 -19.61 11.36 4.41
N LYS A 247 -20.01 12.63 4.42
CA LYS A 247 -20.89 13.17 3.37
C LYS A 247 -20.18 13.18 2.02
N ASP A 248 -20.93 12.76 0.99
CA ASP A 248 -20.56 12.87 -0.41
C ASP A 248 -20.12 14.29 -0.77
N ARG A 249 -18.95 14.41 -1.41
CA ARG A 249 -18.40 15.71 -1.82
C ARG A 249 -17.38 15.57 -2.94
N GLN A 250 -17.29 16.62 -3.74
CA GLN A 250 -16.20 16.83 -4.68
C GLN A 250 -15.56 18.17 -4.31
N ARG A 251 -14.30 18.14 -3.87
CA ARG A 251 -13.53 19.32 -3.49
C ARG A 251 -12.51 19.59 -4.58
N LYS A 252 -12.73 20.65 -5.37
CA LYS A 252 -11.73 21.18 -6.31
C LYS A 252 -10.78 22.12 -5.56
N GLY A 253 -9.49 22.08 -5.90
CA GLY A 253 -8.47 22.88 -5.22
C GLY A 253 -7.95 22.25 -3.93
N SER A 254 -7.26 23.06 -3.12
CA SER A 254 -6.55 22.61 -1.90
C SER A 254 -7.50 22.04 -0.83
N VAL A 255 -7.06 20.95 -0.20
CA VAL A 255 -7.76 20.25 0.87
C VAL A 255 -6.77 19.91 1.99
N GLN A 256 -7.13 20.27 3.22
CA GLN A 256 -6.40 19.93 4.43
C GLN A 256 -7.37 19.71 5.60
N GLY A 257 -6.98 18.87 6.55
CA GLY A 257 -7.69 18.63 7.81
C GLY A 257 -8.21 17.19 7.95
N ARG A 258 -8.96 16.99 9.03
CA ARG A 258 -9.48 15.68 9.47
C ARG A 258 -11.00 15.62 9.36
N PHE A 259 -11.56 14.59 8.74
CA PHE A 259 -13.01 14.47 8.51
C PHE A 259 -13.48 13.06 8.15
#